data_AF-A0A8T6QKT6-F1
#
_entry.id   AF-A0A8T6QKT6-F1
#
_cell.length_a   1.000
_cell.length_b   1.000
_cell.length_c   1.000
_cell.angle_alpha   90.00
_cell.angle_beta   90.00
_cell.angle_gamma   90.00
#
_symmetry.space_group_name_H-M   'P 1'
#
loop_
_entity.id
_entity.type
_entity.pdbx_description
1 polymer ?
#
loop_
_entity_poly.entity_id
_entity_poly.type
_entity_poly.pdbx_seq_one_letter_code
_entity_poly.pdbx_strand_id
1 'polypeptide(L)' 'GMAMEERFSLSCWQKGPLAQPVLKGSLASLEGEIRDVQAIGTHLVYLVEIKNIILSAEGHGLIYFKRRFHPVMLEMEAAI' A
#
# COMPACT_ATOMS: atom_id res chain seq x y z
N GLY A 1 16.08 11.41 10.44
CA GLY A 1 15.34 10.99 9.25
C GLY A 1 16.09 9.83 8.62
N MET A 2 15.39 8.91 7.95
CA MET A 2 15.98 7.74 7.29
C MET A 2 16.02 7.97 5.78
N ALA A 3 17.13 7.62 5.12
CA ALA A 3 17.27 7.71 3.67
C ALA A 3 16.27 6.78 2.97
N MET A 4 15.96 7.03 1.70
CA MET A 4 14.96 6.23 0.99
C MET A 4 15.39 4.76 0.85
N GLU A 5 16.65 4.52 0.54
CA GLU A 5 17.22 3.18 0.39
C GLU A 5 17.15 2.38 1.70
N GLU A 6 17.49 3.02 2.82
CA GLU A 6 17.45 2.41 4.15
C GLU A 6 16.05 1.92 4.51
N ARG A 7 14.98 2.58 4.05
CA ARG A 7 13.60 2.17 4.33
C ARG A 7 13.26 0.80 3.76
N PHE A 8 13.78 0.47 2.58
CA PHE A 8 13.53 -0.83 1.93
C PHE A 8 14.44 -1.96 2.44
N SER A 9 15.53 -1.61 3.13
CA SER A 9 16.37 -2.59 3.84
C SER A 9 15.76 -3.13 5.14
N LEU A 10 14.66 -2.52 5.62
CA LEU A 10 13.99 -2.95 6.85
C LEU A 10 13.35 -4.34 6.68
N SER A 11 13.37 -5.14 7.74
CA SER A 11 12.83 -6.51 7.76
C SER A 11 11.31 -6.60 7.59
N CYS A 12 10.60 -5.48 7.62
CA CYS A 12 9.16 -5.40 7.35
C CYS A 12 8.81 -5.57 5.88
N TRP A 13 9.79 -5.55 4.96
CA TRP A 13 9.56 -5.85 3.55
C TRP A 13 9.73 -7.34 3.25
N GLN A 14 9.06 -7.80 2.21
CA GLN A 14 9.24 -9.12 1.61
C GLN A 14 9.09 -9.03 0.09
N LYS A 15 9.57 -10.05 -0.61
CA LYS A 15 9.42 -10.15 -2.07
C LYS A 15 8.03 -10.69 -2.40
N GLY A 16 7.25 -9.93 -3.16
CA GLY A 16 5.94 -10.36 -3.67
C GLY A 16 6.05 -11.28 -4.90
N PRO A 17 4.92 -11.84 -5.36
CA PRO A 17 4.84 -12.66 -6.58
C PRO A 17 5.48 -12.06 -7.83
N LEU A 18 5.46 -10.74 -8.01
CA LEU A 18 6.10 -10.07 -9.15
C LEU A 18 7.54 -9.62 -8.85
N ALA A 19 8.16 -10.16 -7.80
CA ALA A 19 9.46 -9.73 -7.30
C ALA A 19 9.51 -8.30 -6.73
N GLN A 20 8.36 -7.64 -6.57
CA GLN A 20 8.26 -6.28 -6.04
C GLN A 20 8.27 -6.29 -4.50
N PRO A 21 8.74 -5.21 -3.83
CA PRO A 21 8.72 -5.13 -2.38
C PRO A 21 7.28 -4.98 -1.85
N VAL A 22 6.86 -5.92 -1.00
CA VAL A 22 5.56 -5.95 -0.34
C VAL A 22 5.75 -5.70 1.16
N LEU A 23 4.97 -4.77 1.72
CA LEU A 23 5.03 -4.44 3.15
C LEU A 23 4.22 -5.46 3.97
N LYS A 24 4.89 -6.11 4.92
CA LYS A 24 4.24 -7.03 5.88
C LYS A 24 3.24 -6.26 6.75
N GLY A 25 2.07 -6.86 6.99
CA GLY A 25 1.00 -6.27 7.79
C GLY A 25 0.19 -5.17 7.08
N SER A 26 0.38 -4.98 5.77
CA SER A 26 -0.53 -4.16 4.97
C SER A 26 -1.92 -4.82 4.87
N LEU A 27 -2.99 -4.01 4.93
CA LEU A 27 -4.36 -4.51 4.76
C LEU A 27 -4.58 -5.05 3.33
N ALA A 28 -3.97 -4.40 2.35
CA ALA A 28 -3.91 -4.84 0.97
C ALA A 28 -2.57 -4.44 0.34
N SER A 29 -2.05 -5.27 -0.55
CA SER A 29 -0.91 -4.97 -1.41
C SER A 29 -1.29 -5.26 -2.86
N LEU A 30 -1.02 -4.30 -3.74
CA LEU A 30 -1.31 -4.39 -5.17
C LEU A 30 0.00 -4.28 -5.93
N GLU A 31 0.32 -5.29 -6.71
CA GLU A 31 1.50 -5.33 -7.58
C GLU A 31 1.05 -5.29 -9.04
N GLY A 32 1.84 -4.62 -9.88
CA GLY A 32 1.46 -4.41 -11.27
C GLY A 32 2.55 -3.78 -12.12
N GLU A 33 2.15 -3.42 -13.33
CA GLU A 33 3.03 -2.82 -14.34
C GLU A 33 2.52 -1.43 -14.71
N ILE A 34 3.44 -0.48 -14.83
CA ILE A 34 3.11 0.88 -15.30
C ILE A 34 2.74 0.79 -16.78
N ARG A 35 1.53 1.25 -17.12
CA ARG A 35 1.04 1.33 -18.50
C ARG A 35 1.13 2.73 -19.08
N ASP A 36 1.06 3.75 -18.23
CA ASP A 36 1.20 5.14 -18.66
C ASP A 36 1.76 6.01 -17.53
N VAL A 37 2.43 7.10 -17.90
CA VAL A 37 2.96 8.12 -16.98
C VAL A 37 2.67 9.50 -17.56
N GLN A 38 1.88 10.28 -16.83
CA GLN A 38 1.47 11.62 -17.24
C GLN A 38 2.09 12.69 -16.35
N ALA A 39 2.73 13.70 -16.95
CA ALA A 39 3.27 14.84 -16.21
C ALA A 39 2.20 15.92 -16.00
N ILE A 40 1.88 16.22 -14.73
CA ILE A 40 0.89 17.21 -14.33
C ILE A 40 1.55 18.20 -13.36
N GLY A 41 2.04 19.32 -13.90
CA GLY A 41 2.78 20.32 -13.13
C GLY A 41 4.07 19.74 -12.54
N THR A 42 4.18 19.74 -11.22
CA THR A 42 5.35 19.20 -10.50
C THR A 42 5.23 17.69 -10.17
N HIS A 43 4.14 17.04 -10.58
CA HIS A 43 3.85 15.64 -10.22
C HIS A 43 3.74 14.76 -11.46
N LEU A 44 3.96 13.46 -11.26
CA LEU A 44 3.70 12.42 -12.25
C LEU A 44 2.52 11.57 -11.79
N VAL A 45 1.57 11.31 -12.68
CA VAL A 45 0.47 10.37 -12.48
C VAL A 45 0.83 9.07 -13.17
N TYR A 46 0.92 7.98 -12.41
CA TYR A 46 1.24 6.65 -12.92
C TYR A 46 -0.05 5.84 -13.03
N LEU A 47 -0.37 5.35 -14.23
CA LEU A 47 -1.46 4.40 -14.43
C LEU A 47 -0.85 3.00 -14.41
N VAL A 48 -1.26 2.18 -13.44
CA VAL A 48 -0.73 0.85 -13.20
C VAL A 48 -1.79 -0.20 -13.51
N GLU A 49 -1.47 -1.18 -14.35
CA GLU A 49 -2.28 -2.36 -14.53
C GLU A 49 -1.93 -3.38 -13.43
N ILE A 50 -2.91 -3.72 -12.61
CA ILE A 50 -2.72 -4.65 -11.49
C ILE A 50 -2.63 -6.08 -12.00
N LYS A 51 -1.56 -6.78 -11.61
CA LYS A 51 -1.30 -8.18 -11.96
C LYS A 51 -1.42 -9.12 -10.78
N ASN A 52 -1.28 -8.61 -9.55
CA ASN A 52 -1.46 -9.38 -8.33
C ASN A 52 -2.07 -8.52 -7.21
N ILE A 53 -2.92 -9.14 -6.39
CA ILE A 53 -3.53 -8.53 -5.22
C ILE A 53 -3.36 -9.49 -4.03
N ILE A 54 -2.83 -8.99 -2.93
CA ILE A 54 -2.75 -9.68 -1.64
C ILE A 54 -3.65 -8.94 -0.67
N LEU A 55 -4.56 -9.67 -0.02
CA LEU A 55 -5.47 -9.12 0.99
C LEU A 55 -5.17 -9.75 2.36
N SER A 56 -5.16 -8.94 3.40
CA SER A 56 -5.16 -9.42 4.79
C SER A 56 -6.59 -9.67 5.24
N ALA A 57 -6.81 -10.76 5.99
CA ALA A 57 -8.10 -11.05 6.63
C ALA A 57 -8.37 -10.14 7.84
N GLU A 58 -7.30 -9.59 8.42
CA GLU A 58 -7.34 -8.79 9.64
C GLU A 58 -6.66 -7.43 9.43
N GLY A 59 -7.12 -6.44 10.20
CA GLY A 59 -6.62 -5.07 10.17
C GLY A 59 -7.74 -4.06 9.90
N HIS A 60 -7.36 -2.80 9.85
CA HIS A 60 -8.30 -1.70 9.61
C HIS A 60 -7.66 -0.64 8.71
N GLY A 61 -8.51 0.10 8.00
CA GLY A 61 -8.05 1.18 7.13
C GLY A 61 -7.43 2.30 7.96
N LEU A 62 -6.51 3.06 7.36
CA LEU A 62 -5.94 4.25 7.97
C LEU A 62 -6.20 5.45 7.06
N ILE A 63 -6.94 6.44 7.56
CA ILE A 63 -7.21 7.68 6.84
C ILE A 63 -6.25 8.76 7.32
N TYR A 64 -5.65 9.49 6.38
CA TYR A 64 -4.90 10.70 6.68
C TYR A 64 -5.79 11.93 6.47
N PHE A 65 -6.16 12.60 7.56
CA PHE A 65 -7.01 13.78 7.51
C PHE A 65 -6.53 14.84 8.51
N LYS A 66 -6.49 16.10 8.06
CA LYS A 66 -6.00 17.25 8.85
C LYS A 66 -4.64 16.97 9.52
N ARG A 67 -3.71 16.42 8.76
CA ARG A 67 -2.34 16.09 9.20
C ARG A 67 -2.25 15.05 10.32
N ARG A 68 -3.28 14.22 10.49
CA ARG A 68 -3.35 13.15 11.49
C ARG A 68 -3.83 11.86 10.87
N PHE A 69 -3.39 10.74 11.44
CA PHE A 69 -3.87 9.42 11.09
C PHE A 69 -5.10 9.08 11.95
N HIS A 70 -6.12 8.51 11.30
CA HIS A 70 -7.37 8.08 11.92
C HIS A 70 -7.65 6.63 11.51
N PRO A 71 -7.74 5.69 12.45
CA PRO A 71 -8.11 4.33 12.14
C PRO A 71 -9.60 4.24 11.75
N VAL A 72 -9.91 3.43 10.74
CA VAL A 72 -11.27 3.12 10.31
C VAL A 72 -11.50 1.64 10.46
N MET A 73 -12.09 1.27 11.59
CA MET A 73 -12.42 -0.11 11.91
C MET A 73 -13.60 -0.56 11.06
N LEU A 74 -13.55 -1.79 10.56
CA LEU A 74 -14.77 -2.46 10.10
C LEU A 74 -15.66 -2.67 11.32
N GLU A 75 -16.91 -2.22 11.25
CA GLU A 75 -17.93 -2.73 12.17
C GLU A 75 -18.04 -4.24 11.93
N MET A 76 -17.84 -5.03 12.99
CA MET A 76 -18.26 -6.43 12.96
C MET A 76 -19.78 -6.44 12.83
N GLU A 77 -20.31 -7.05 11.77
CA GLU A 77 -21.70 -7.48 11.77
C GLU A 77 -21.91 -8.31 13.03
N ALA A 78 -22.86 -7.90 13.87
CA ALA A 78 -23.25 -8.67 15.03
C ALA A 78 -23.65 -10.07 14.54
N ALA A 79 -22.94 -11.10 15.01
CA ALA A 79 -23.34 -12.47 14.78
C ALA A 79 -24.78 -12.65 15.29
N ILE A 80 -25.70 -12.99 14.37
CA ILE A 80 -27.07 -13.42 14.69
C ILE A 80 -27.02 -14.83 15.25
#